data_AF-A0A843IDY3-F1
#
_entry.id   AF-A0A843IDY3-F1
#
_cell.length_a   1.000
_cell.length_b   1.000
_cell.length_c   1.000
_cell.angle_alpha   90.00
_cell.angle_beta   90.00
_cell.angle_gamma   90.00
#
_symmetry.space_group_name_H-M   'P 1'
#
loop_
_entity.id
_entity.type
_entity.pdbx_description
1 polymer ?
#
loop_
_entity_poly.entity_id
_entity_poly.type
_entity_poly.pdbx_seq_one_letter_code
_entity_poly.pdbx_strand_id
1 'polypeptide(L)'
;MKIKNILIGLAILFVLFSISSVSAINLNDTQSLDNDFVTISNEDVQFTFQNDDNLSSTPGSFSELQNQINKASNGAIIKLNKDYSGNGNSGISIDKSLTINGQGHTIDCANLKD
;
A
#
# COMPACT_ATOMS: atom_id res chain seq x y z
N MET A 1 7.54 45.02 -46.21
CA MET A 1 8.48 43.97 -45.75
C MET A 1 8.67 43.94 -44.22
N LYS A 2 8.76 45.09 -43.53
CA LYS A 2 9.02 45.17 -42.08
C LYS A 2 7.92 44.56 -41.18
N ILE A 3 6.64 44.74 -41.55
CA ILE A 3 5.50 44.25 -40.74
C ILE A 3 5.43 42.71 -40.70
N LYS A 4 5.71 42.03 -41.81
CA LYS A 4 5.73 40.56 -41.86
C LYS A 4 6.82 39.98 -40.95
N ASN A 5 7.99 40.62 -40.92
CA ASN A 5 9.10 40.22 -40.07
C ASN A 5 8.81 40.51 -38.58
N ILE A 6 8.12 41.61 -38.29
CA ILE A 6 7.63 41.94 -36.94
C ILE A 6 6.57 40.92 -36.47
N LEU A 7 5.63 40.54 -37.35
CA LEU A 7 4.58 39.57 -37.06
C LEU A 7 5.17 38.17 -36.77
N ILE A 8 6.18 37.77 -37.55
CA ILE A 8 6.91 36.51 -37.32
C ILE A 8 7.61 36.52 -35.95
N GLY A 9 8.24 37.64 -35.58
CA GLY A 9 8.90 37.78 -34.28
C GLY A 9 7.92 37.70 -33.12
N LEU A 10 6.75 38.33 -33.26
CA LEU A 10 5.68 38.28 -32.26
C LEU A 10 5.12 36.86 -32.08
N ALA A 11 4.92 36.13 -33.18
CA ALA A 11 4.43 34.76 -33.14
C ALA A 11 5.41 33.82 -32.40
N ILE A 12 6.72 33.98 -32.62
CA ILE A 12 7.76 33.19 -31.92
C ILE A 12 7.78 33.53 -30.42
N LEU A 13 7.61 34.81 -30.05
CA LEU A 13 7.55 35.24 -28.65
C LEU A 13 6.37 34.64 -27.89
N PHE A 14 5.20 34.53 -28.54
CA PHE A 14 4.01 33.92 -27.95
C PHE A 14 4.17 32.42 -27.66
N VAL A 15 4.87 31.68 -28.53
CA VAL A 15 5.12 30.24 -28.35
C VAL A 15 6.07 29.99 -27.17
N LEU A 16 7.06 30.87 -26.94
CA LEU A 16 8.01 30.75 -25.82
C LEU A 16 7.36 31.01 -24.45
N PHE A 17 6.29 31.81 -24.41
CA PHE A 17 5.57 32.10 -23.16
C PHE A 17 4.69 30.94 -22.67
N SER A 18 4.43 29.93 -23.49
CA SER A 18 3.56 28.80 -23.12
C SER A 18 4.23 27.74 -22.22
N ILE A 19 5.52 27.86 -21.90
CA ILE A 19 6.28 26.81 -21.19
C ILE A 19 6.37 27.06 -19.67
N SER A 20 5.72 28.09 -19.12
CA SER A 20 5.87 28.46 -17.70
C SER A 20 4.81 27.85 -16.77
N SER A 21 5.02 26.61 -16.32
CA SER A 21 4.96 26.22 -14.89
C SER A 21 5.27 24.73 -14.70
N VAL A 22 6.54 24.43 -14.44
CA VAL A 22 6.94 23.12 -13.92
C VAL A 22 6.98 23.23 -12.39
N SER A 23 6.03 22.62 -11.69
CA SER A 23 6.15 22.41 -10.25
C SER A 23 7.00 21.18 -10.00
N ALA A 24 8.29 21.36 -9.76
CA ALA A 24 9.09 20.31 -9.13
C ALA A 24 8.67 20.23 -7.66
N ILE A 25 7.98 19.17 -7.26
CA ILE A 25 7.86 18.84 -5.85
C ILE A 25 9.17 18.14 -5.47
N ASN A 26 10.01 18.82 -4.70
CA ASN A 26 11.12 18.15 -4.03
C ASN A 26 10.54 17.47 -2.79
N LEU A 27 9.96 16.29 -2.97
CA LEU A 27 9.72 15.38 -1.84
C LEU A 27 11.07 14.74 -1.50
N ASN A 28 11.95 15.51 -0.87
CA ASN A 28 12.78 14.91 0.15
C ASN A 28 11.85 14.67 1.32
N ASP A 29 11.12 13.56 1.24
CA ASP A 29 10.56 12.90 2.39
C ASP A 29 11.77 12.61 3.27
N THR A 30 12.10 13.54 4.17
CA THR A 30 12.85 13.17 5.35
C THR A 30 11.90 12.23 6.04
N GLN A 31 12.08 10.93 5.75
CA GLN A 31 11.62 9.83 6.57
C GLN A 31 11.68 10.33 8.00
N SER A 32 10.57 10.18 8.72
CA SER A 32 10.55 10.35 10.16
C SER A 32 11.63 9.44 10.74
N LEU A 33 12.84 9.97 10.84
CA LEU A 33 13.73 9.61 11.92
C LEU A 33 13.01 10.17 13.12
N ASP A 34 12.26 9.28 13.76
CA ASP A 34 12.01 9.35 15.18
C ASP A 34 13.40 9.50 15.80
N ASN A 35 13.84 10.74 15.93
CA ASN A 35 15.07 11.08 16.62
C ASN A 35 14.76 10.86 18.10
N ASP A 36 14.71 9.60 18.52
CA ASP A 36 15.03 9.25 19.89
C ASP A 36 16.46 9.71 20.09
N PHE A 37 16.58 10.90 20.67
CA PHE A 37 17.85 11.54 20.94
C PHE A 37 18.56 10.74 22.03
N VAL A 38 19.34 9.73 21.62
CA VAL A 38 20.25 9.04 22.51
C VAL A 38 21.44 9.96 22.77
N THR A 39 21.47 10.57 23.95
CA THR A 39 22.68 11.23 24.45
C THR A 39 23.71 10.15 24.78
N ILE A 40 24.70 9.98 23.90
CA ILE A 40 25.82 9.06 24.13
C ILE A 40 26.84 9.78 25.02
N SER A 41 26.78 9.50 26.32
CA SER A 41 27.93 9.65 27.19
C SER A 41 28.76 8.39 27.04
N ASN A 42 30.00 8.55 26.55
CA ASN A 42 30.97 7.47 26.37
C ASN A 42 31.00 6.56 27.59
N GLU A 43 30.51 5.31 27.48
CA GLU A 43 31.14 4.03 27.86
C GLU A 43 30.25 2.89 27.29
N ASP A 44 30.85 2.04 26.45
CA ASP A 44 30.39 0.71 26.00
C ASP A 44 28.92 0.55 25.52
N VAL A 45 28.67 0.76 24.22
CA VAL A 45 27.36 0.53 23.60
C VAL A 45 27.37 -0.76 22.78
N GLN A 46 26.76 -1.82 23.31
CA GLN A 46 26.30 -2.93 22.47
C GLN A 46 25.10 -2.48 21.65
N PHE A 47 25.27 -2.43 20.33
CA PHE A 47 24.16 -2.28 19.39
C PHE A 47 23.35 -3.57 19.33
N THR A 48 22.26 -3.64 20.09
CA THR A 48 21.21 -4.63 19.83
C THR A 48 20.38 -4.11 18.68
N PHE A 49 20.68 -4.57 17.46
CA PHE A 49 19.74 -4.45 16.35
C PHE A 49 18.50 -5.27 16.73
N GLN A 50 17.42 -4.59 17.14
CA GLN A 50 16.11 -5.21 17.07
C GLN A 50 15.82 -5.36 15.58
N ASN A 51 16.21 -6.50 15.02
CA ASN A 51 15.60 -6.99 13.79
C ASN A 51 14.13 -7.18 14.17
N ASP A 52 13.32 -6.19 13.86
CA ASP A 52 11.86 -6.32 13.85
C ASP A 52 11.46 -7.18 12.64
N ASP A 53 12.08 -8.36 12.52
CA ASP A 53 11.73 -9.46 11.62
C ASP A 53 10.38 -10.09 12.03
N ASN A 54 9.56 -9.35 12.78
CA ASN A 54 8.28 -9.77 13.29
C ASN A 54 7.20 -8.69 13.10
N LEU A 55 7.20 -8.01 11.95
CA LEU A 55 5.93 -7.58 11.35
C LEU A 55 5.18 -8.80 10.80
N SER A 56 4.98 -9.82 11.65
CA SER A 56 4.05 -10.90 11.41
C SER A 56 2.67 -10.26 11.43
N SER A 57 2.14 -9.93 10.26
CA SER A 57 0.72 -9.72 10.08
C SER A 57 0.05 -11.05 10.39
N THR A 58 -0.32 -11.25 11.67
CA THR A 58 -0.99 -12.45 12.14
C THR A 58 -2.15 -12.77 11.18
N PRO A 59 -2.20 -13.97 10.58
CA PRO A 59 -3.28 -14.35 9.68
C PRO A 59 -4.64 -14.20 10.36
N GLY A 60 -5.64 -13.76 9.59
CA GLY A 60 -7.03 -13.78 10.00
C GLY A 60 -7.55 -15.20 10.17
N SER A 61 -8.61 -15.36 10.95
CA SER A 61 -9.26 -16.67 11.13
C SER A 61 -10.37 -16.90 10.09
N PHE A 62 -10.71 -18.15 9.81
CA PHE A 62 -11.88 -18.48 8.98
C PHE A 62 -13.19 -17.92 9.55
N SER A 63 -13.31 -17.79 10.88
CA SER A 63 -14.47 -17.14 11.51
C SER A 63 -14.59 -15.66 11.12
N GLU A 64 -13.46 -14.95 11.04
CA GLU A 64 -13.43 -13.56 10.58
C GLU A 64 -13.86 -13.43 9.11
N LEU A 65 -13.35 -14.29 8.23
CA LEU A 65 -13.75 -14.31 6.82
C LEU A 65 -15.21 -14.73 6.63
N GLN A 66 -15.69 -15.73 7.37
CA GLN A 66 -17.09 -16.15 7.35
C GLN A 66 -18.03 -15.01 7.78
N ASN A 67 -17.65 -14.22 8.79
CA ASN A 67 -18.42 -13.05 9.20
C ASN A 67 -18.53 -12.00 8.09
N GLN A 68 -17.48 -11.81 7.29
CA GLN A 68 -17.52 -10.91 6.12
C GLN A 68 -18.45 -11.46 5.03
N ILE A 69 -18.39 -12.76 4.75
CA ILE A 69 -19.28 -13.46 3.80
C ILE A 69 -20.76 -13.36 4.23
N ASN A 70 -21.04 -13.56 5.52
CA ASN A 70 -22.40 -13.49 6.05
C ASN A 70 -23.01 -12.10 5.88
N LYS A 71 -22.21 -11.04 6.12
CA LYS A 71 -22.64 -9.64 5.98
C LYS A 71 -22.71 -9.16 4.53
N ALA A 72 -22.02 -9.82 3.61
CA ALA A 72 -22.00 -9.44 2.20
C ALA A 72 -23.36 -9.70 1.52
N SER A 73 -23.77 -8.74 0.69
CA SER A 73 -24.94 -8.86 -0.19
C SER A 73 -24.65 -9.77 -1.38
N ASN A 74 -25.70 -10.28 -2.03
CA ASN A 74 -25.57 -11.06 -3.26
C ASN A 74 -24.91 -10.21 -4.37
N GLY A 75 -23.89 -10.76 -5.03
CA GLY A 75 -23.05 -10.10 -6.03
C GLY A 75 -21.90 -9.25 -5.47
N ALA A 76 -21.69 -9.23 -4.15
CA ALA A 76 -20.63 -8.42 -3.55
C ALA A 76 -19.22 -8.94 -3.86
N ILE A 77 -18.23 -8.03 -3.76
CA ILE A 77 -16.80 -8.34 -3.87
C ILE A 77 -16.14 -8.14 -2.51
N ILE A 78 -15.67 -9.21 -1.89
CA ILE A 78 -14.86 -9.18 -0.67
C ILE A 78 -13.39 -9.14 -1.09
N LYS A 79 -12.68 -8.09 -0.68
CA LYS A 79 -11.26 -7.92 -0.97
C LYS A 79 -10.45 -8.33 0.26
N LEU A 80 -9.59 -9.34 0.14
CA LEU A 80 -8.73 -9.76 1.24
C LEU A 80 -7.70 -8.66 1.54
N ASN A 81 -7.43 -8.43 2.82
CA ASN A 81 -6.46 -7.43 3.30
C ASN A 81 -5.36 -8.05 4.18
N LYS A 82 -5.37 -9.38 4.31
CA LYS A 82 -4.44 -10.21 5.07
C LYS A 82 -4.63 -11.66 4.62
N ASP A 83 -3.69 -12.52 4.97
CA ASP A 83 -3.85 -13.96 4.83
C ASP A 83 -4.89 -14.49 5.83
N TYR A 84 -5.59 -15.56 5.48
CA TYR A 84 -6.54 -16.23 6.37
C TYR A 84 -6.15 -17.69 6.52
N SER A 85 -6.10 -18.19 7.75
CA SER A 85 -5.82 -19.61 8.01
C SER A 85 -6.90 -20.25 8.88
N GLY A 86 -7.15 -21.53 8.61
CA GLY A 86 -8.09 -22.37 9.32
C GLY A 86 -7.39 -23.52 10.04
N ASN A 87 -7.95 -23.95 11.16
CA ASN A 87 -7.66 -25.28 11.70
C ASN A 87 -8.61 -26.30 11.01
N GLY A 88 -8.25 -27.58 10.99
CA GLY A 88 -9.00 -28.64 10.28
C GLY A 88 -10.45 -28.84 10.73
N ASN A 89 -10.92 -28.11 11.75
CA ASN A 89 -12.28 -28.09 12.25
C ASN A 89 -13.10 -26.87 11.80
N SER A 90 -12.49 -25.94 11.06
CA SER A 90 -13.14 -24.71 10.58
C SER A 90 -13.21 -24.72 9.05
N GLY A 91 -14.39 -24.39 8.51
CA GLY A 91 -14.60 -24.26 7.06
C GLY A 91 -15.17 -22.89 6.70
N ILE A 92 -15.13 -22.58 5.40
CA ILE A 92 -15.77 -21.40 4.81
C ILE A 92 -16.96 -21.88 3.98
N SER A 93 -18.15 -21.37 4.27
CA SER A 93 -19.38 -21.65 3.53
C SER A 93 -19.83 -20.41 2.77
N ILE A 94 -20.08 -20.58 1.47
CA ILE A 94 -20.57 -19.55 0.56
C ILE A 94 -21.88 -20.05 -0.05
N ASP A 95 -23.00 -19.48 0.40
CA ASP A 95 -24.37 -19.85 0.03
C ASP A 95 -25.04 -18.85 -0.93
N LYS A 96 -24.30 -17.81 -1.33
CA LYS A 96 -24.78 -16.70 -2.17
C LYS A 96 -23.76 -16.37 -3.25
N SER A 97 -24.20 -15.70 -4.31
CA SER A 97 -23.28 -15.22 -5.34
C SER A 97 -22.38 -14.14 -4.73
N LEU A 98 -21.07 -14.32 -4.76
CA LEU A 98 -20.08 -13.32 -4.33
C LEU A 98 -18.73 -13.60 -5.00
N THR A 99 -17.85 -12.60 -4.98
CA THR A 99 -16.45 -12.75 -5.41
C THR A 99 -15.53 -12.54 -4.22
N ILE A 100 -14.59 -13.45 -3.99
CA ILE A 100 -13.44 -13.21 -3.11
C ILE A 100 -12.26 -12.78 -4.00
N ASN A 101 -11.84 -11.54 -3.87
CA ASN A 101 -10.66 -11.01 -4.52
C ASN A 101 -9.47 -11.14 -3.56
N GLY A 102 -8.53 -12.02 -3.91
CA GLY A 102 -7.39 -12.35 -3.05
C GLY A 102 -6.41 -11.19 -2.82
N GLN A 103 -6.28 -10.23 -3.74
CA GLN A 103 -5.31 -9.11 -3.66
C GLN A 103 -3.88 -9.53 -3.27
N GLY A 104 -3.45 -10.75 -3.62
CA GLY A 104 -2.13 -11.29 -3.26
C GLY A 104 -2.08 -12.01 -1.91
N HIS A 105 -3.17 -12.11 -1.17
CA HIS A 105 -3.28 -12.86 0.08
C HIS A 105 -3.74 -14.31 -0.13
N THR A 106 -3.42 -15.15 0.84
CA THR A 106 -3.70 -16.60 0.84
C THR A 106 -4.87 -16.95 1.75
N ILE A 107 -5.69 -17.92 1.35
CA ILE A 107 -6.60 -18.65 2.22
C ILE A 107 -6.01 -20.05 2.39
N ASP A 108 -5.48 -20.33 3.58
CA ASP A 108 -4.77 -21.56 3.88
C ASP A 108 -5.61 -22.51 4.75
N CYS A 109 -5.82 -23.72 4.22
CA CYS A 109 -6.50 -24.81 4.90
C CYS A 109 -5.51 -25.79 5.56
N ALA A 110 -4.28 -25.36 5.86
CA ALA A 110 -3.22 -26.18 6.45
C ALA A 110 -3.51 -26.61 7.89
N ASN A 111 -4.41 -27.57 8.05
CA ASN A 111 -4.47 -28.51 9.16
C ASN A 111 -5.27 -29.76 8.78
N LEU A 112 -5.25 -30.15 7.50
CA LEU A 112 -5.58 -31.52 7.11
C LEU A 112 -4.37 -32.38 7.50
N LYS A 113 -4.32 -32.85 8.75
CA LYS A 113 -3.45 -33.99 9.05
C LYS A 113 -4.02 -35.17 8.28
N ASP A 114 -3.26 -35.67 7.31
CA ASP A 114 -3.48 -36.98 6.70
C ASP A 114 -3.52 -38.09 7.77
#